data_AF-A0A7C2HKN9-F1
#
_entry.id   AF-A0A7C2HKN9-F1
#
_cell.length_a   1.000
_cell.length_b   1.000
_cell.length_c   1.000
_cell.angle_alpha   90.00
_cell.angle_beta   90.00
_cell.angle_gamma   90.00
#
_symmetry.space_group_name_H-M   'P 1'
#
loop_
_entity.id
_entity.type
_entity.pdbx_description
1 polymer ?
#
loop_
_entity_poly.entity_id
_entity_poly.type
_entity_poly.pdbx_seq_one_letter_code
_entity_poly.pdbx_strand_id
1 'polypeptide(L)'
;MSRGPFSPSALHTSTHRGRRSCPRGGEARAEDDGRDHRRARAVDDHRPAPVGVPVGSVVMAHQRHHREDGEDVLRLIAEKERELEAAMEQARQEAAAIVAAARAEAEAIRARARQEAEALAAEARRRAEAEAAAITEEVLAQARREAEAIRARAAERAEQAVQLVVGRVLGGVADVVPVPSGGAGGGAA
;
A
#
# COMPACT_ATOMS: atom_id res chain seq x y z
N MET A 1 51.62 -16.24 2.61
CA MET A 1 50.75 -15.18 3.18
C MET A 1 49.31 -15.67 3.00
N SER A 2 48.74 -16.49 3.88
CA SER A 2 48.29 -16.24 5.26
C SER A 2 47.35 -15.05 5.39
N ARG A 3 46.03 -15.30 5.36
CA ARG A 3 45.14 -15.26 6.54
C ARG A 3 43.76 -15.78 6.15
N GLY A 4 43.26 -16.69 6.96
CA GLY A 4 41.96 -17.36 6.84
C GLY A 4 40.77 -16.52 7.33
N PRO A 5 39.66 -17.17 7.70
CA PRO A 5 38.28 -16.72 7.45
C PRO A 5 37.65 -16.01 8.66
N PHE A 6 36.59 -15.24 8.41
CA PHE A 6 35.70 -14.73 9.45
C PHE A 6 34.24 -15.04 9.11
N SER A 7 33.69 -16.04 9.81
CA SER A 7 32.29 -16.04 10.22
C SER A 7 32.15 -15.16 11.47
N PRO A 8 30.94 -14.63 11.75
CA PRO A 8 30.32 -15.14 12.96
C PRO A 8 28.80 -15.34 12.86
N SER A 9 28.41 -16.43 13.50
CA SER A 9 27.14 -16.74 14.14
C SER A 9 26.45 -15.54 14.79
N ALA A 10 25.12 -15.47 14.67
CA ALA A 10 24.25 -15.02 15.75
C ALA A 10 22.89 -15.70 15.64
N LEU A 11 22.76 -16.80 16.39
CA LEU A 11 21.51 -17.37 16.86
C LEU A 11 20.77 -16.30 17.66
N HIS A 12 19.50 -16.02 17.35
CA HIS A 12 18.52 -15.56 18.34
C HIS A 12 17.15 -16.15 17.99
N THR A 13 16.86 -17.28 18.62
CA THR A 13 15.51 -17.82 18.80
C THR A 13 14.76 -16.89 19.76
N SER A 14 13.77 -16.14 19.28
CA SER A 14 12.80 -15.45 20.14
C SER A 14 11.45 -16.14 20.06
N THR A 15 11.27 -17.10 20.96
CA THR A 15 9.96 -17.58 21.40
C THR A 15 9.33 -16.52 22.30
N HIS A 16 8.32 -15.80 21.80
CA HIS A 16 7.41 -15.06 22.69
C HIS A 16 5.95 -15.36 22.37
N ARG A 17 5.44 -16.35 23.10
CA ARG A 17 4.04 -16.72 23.24
C ARG A 17 3.50 -15.96 24.46
N GLY A 18 2.94 -14.77 24.24
CA GLY A 18 2.38 -13.92 25.29
C GLY A 18 0.94 -13.54 24.98
N ARG A 19 0.01 -14.09 25.78
CA ARG A 19 -1.44 -13.90 25.68
C ARG A 19 -1.87 -12.53 26.21
N ARG A 20 -2.88 -11.95 25.53
CA ARG A 20 -4.00 -11.15 26.06
C ARG A 20 -3.68 -9.90 26.90
N SER A 21 -4.01 -8.74 26.36
CA SER A 21 -4.73 -7.71 27.11
C SER A 21 -5.61 -6.89 26.17
N CYS A 22 -6.92 -6.99 26.38
CA CYS A 22 -7.94 -6.17 25.73
C CYS A 22 -7.78 -4.70 26.12
N PRO A 23 -8.03 -3.74 25.21
CA PRO A 23 -8.64 -2.48 25.60
C PRO A 23 -10.18 -2.61 25.48
N ARG A 24 -10.84 -2.51 26.64
CA ARG A 24 -12.26 -2.20 26.76
C ARG A 24 -12.46 -0.70 26.53
N GLY A 25 -13.49 -0.34 25.76
CA GLY A 25 -14.33 0.83 26.03
C GLY A 25 -14.10 2.07 25.16
N GLY A 26 -15.19 2.52 24.52
CA GLY A 26 -15.29 3.80 23.80
C GLY A 26 -15.91 3.61 22.41
N GLU A 27 -17.17 3.17 22.31
CA GLU A 27 -18.32 4.04 22.02
C GLU A 27 -18.18 4.85 20.72
N ALA A 28 -18.88 4.41 19.67
CA ALA A 28 -20.01 5.16 19.08
C ALA A 28 -20.26 4.78 17.60
N ARG A 29 -21.50 4.32 17.36
CA ARG A 29 -22.39 4.70 16.24
C ARG A 29 -21.99 4.36 14.81
N ALA A 30 -22.74 3.42 14.25
CA ALA A 30 -23.65 3.58 13.10
C ALA A 30 -24.00 2.16 12.64
N GLU A 31 -25.20 1.66 12.91
CA GLU A 31 -26.30 1.71 11.95
C GLU A 31 -25.82 1.40 10.53
N ASP A 32 -25.84 0.11 10.16
CA ASP A 32 -26.36 -0.26 8.85
C ASP A 32 -26.92 -1.70 8.92
N ASP A 33 -28.23 -1.76 9.14
CA ASP A 33 -29.04 -2.96 8.99
C ASP A 33 -28.95 -3.39 7.52
N GLY A 34 -28.01 -4.29 7.22
CA GLY A 34 -27.97 -5.09 5.99
C GLY A 34 -29.20 -5.99 5.90
N ARG A 35 -30.35 -5.37 5.65
CA ARG A 35 -31.66 -6.00 5.53
C ARG A 35 -31.70 -6.69 4.17
N ASP A 36 -31.42 -7.99 4.22
CA ASP A 36 -31.54 -8.97 3.15
C ASP A 36 -32.91 -8.84 2.45
N HIS A 37 -32.98 -8.02 1.41
CA HIS A 37 -34.13 -7.95 0.51
C HIS A 37 -34.07 -9.07 -0.52
N ARG A 38 -34.15 -10.33 -0.07
CA ARG A 38 -34.66 -11.41 -0.91
C ARG A 38 -36.18 -11.29 -1.02
N ARG A 39 -36.64 -10.26 -1.75
CA ARG A 39 -37.98 -10.26 -2.35
C ARG A 39 -37.99 -11.34 -3.43
N ALA A 40 -38.46 -12.52 -3.05
CA ALA A 40 -38.98 -13.49 -4.00
C ALA A 40 -40.07 -12.78 -4.81
N ARG A 41 -39.76 -12.43 -6.06
CA ARG A 41 -40.77 -12.02 -7.03
C ARG A 41 -41.63 -13.24 -7.29
N ALA A 42 -42.87 -13.20 -6.81
CA ALA A 42 -43.93 -14.06 -7.30
C ALA A 42 -43.99 -13.89 -8.81
N VAL A 43 -43.72 -14.98 -9.52
CA VAL A 43 -43.96 -15.07 -10.95
C VAL A 43 -45.46 -15.29 -11.08
N ASP A 44 -46.18 -14.25 -11.50
CA ASP A 44 -47.58 -14.38 -11.90
C ASP A 44 -47.63 -15.23 -13.18
N ASP A 45 -47.92 -16.52 -13.00
CA ASP A 45 -48.32 -17.44 -14.07
C ASP A 45 -49.70 -17.02 -14.61
N HIS A 46 -49.71 -16.03 -15.49
CA HIS A 46 -50.87 -15.73 -16.34
C HIS A 46 -50.98 -16.78 -17.44
N ARG A 47 -51.67 -17.87 -17.13
CA ARG A 47 -52.17 -18.85 -18.11
C ARG A 47 -53.47 -18.31 -18.73
N PRO A 48 -53.50 -17.89 -20.01
CA PRO A 48 -54.77 -17.58 -20.66
C PRO A 48 -55.55 -18.88 -20.92
N ALA A 49 -56.85 -18.86 -20.59
CA ALA A 49 -57.78 -19.95 -20.92
C ALA A 49 -57.95 -20.09 -22.44
N PRO A 50 -58.17 -21.31 -22.97
CA PRO A 50 -58.45 -21.50 -24.39
C PRO A 50 -59.86 -20.99 -24.71
N VAL A 51 -59.93 -19.84 -25.40
CA VAL A 51 -61.17 -19.36 -26.01
C VAL A 51 -61.40 -20.19 -27.28
N GLY A 52 -62.28 -21.18 -27.19
CA GLY A 52 -62.73 -21.94 -28.35
C GLY A 52 -63.57 -21.05 -29.26
N VAL A 53 -63.01 -20.68 -30.41
CA VAL A 53 -63.76 -20.00 -31.48
C VAL A 53 -64.32 -21.08 -32.42
N PRO A 54 -65.64 -21.12 -32.67
CA PRO A 54 -66.21 -22.07 -33.63
C PRO A 54 -65.80 -21.69 -35.06
N VAL A 55 -65.12 -22.61 -35.74
CA VAL A 55 -64.85 -22.54 -37.19
C VAL A 55 -66.16 -22.87 -37.91
N GLY A 56 -66.89 -21.83 -38.29
CA GLY A 56 -68.15 -21.92 -39.03
C GLY A 56 -68.15 -20.96 -40.22
N SER A 57 -67.71 -21.47 -41.37
CA SER A 57 -68.18 -21.12 -42.72
C SER A 57 -68.47 -19.65 -43.07
N VAL A 58 -67.49 -18.95 -43.63
CA VAL A 58 -67.72 -17.97 -44.71
C VAL A 58 -66.50 -18.01 -45.64
N VAL A 59 -66.53 -18.88 -46.65
CA VAL A 59 -65.66 -18.77 -47.83
C VAL A 59 -66.58 -18.38 -48.98
N MET A 60 -66.09 -17.46 -49.83
CA MET A 60 -66.68 -16.95 -51.08
C MET A 60 -67.29 -15.53 -51.02
N ALA A 61 -66.53 -14.52 -50.58
CA ALA A 61 -66.71 -13.13 -51.04
C ALA A 61 -65.51 -12.18 -50.82
N HIS A 62 -64.25 -12.63 -50.70
CA HIS A 62 -63.14 -11.74 -50.30
C HIS A 62 -61.93 -11.66 -51.25
N GLN A 63 -61.97 -12.26 -52.44
CA GLN A 63 -60.78 -12.28 -53.31
C GLN A 63 -60.46 -10.94 -54.01
N ARG A 64 -61.33 -9.92 -53.94
CA ARG A 64 -61.07 -8.60 -54.54
C ARG A 64 -60.74 -7.49 -53.54
N HIS A 65 -61.02 -7.67 -52.25
CA HIS A 65 -60.68 -6.68 -51.21
C HIS A 65 -59.30 -6.94 -50.57
N HIS A 66 -58.84 -8.19 -50.52
CA HIS A 66 -57.53 -8.54 -49.93
C HIS A 66 -56.30 -8.03 -50.68
N ARG A 67 -56.43 -7.58 -51.93
CA ARG A 67 -55.29 -7.13 -52.74
C ARG A 67 -54.92 -5.68 -52.43
N GLU A 68 -55.92 -4.82 -52.26
CA GLU A 68 -55.75 -3.41 -51.86
C GLU A 68 -55.37 -3.31 -50.37
N ASP A 69 -56.01 -4.12 -49.50
CA ASP A 69 -55.64 -4.21 -48.08
C ASP A 69 -54.20 -4.71 -47.87
N GLY A 70 -53.74 -5.63 -48.72
CA GLY A 70 -52.38 -6.17 -48.66
C GLY A 70 -51.31 -5.14 -49.02
N GLU A 71 -51.59 -4.27 -49.99
CA GLU A 71 -50.67 -3.20 -50.41
C GLU A 71 -50.56 -2.09 -49.34
N ASP A 72 -51.67 -1.75 -48.68
CA ASP A 72 -51.68 -0.80 -47.56
C ASP A 72 -50.94 -1.33 -46.32
N VAL A 73 -51.07 -2.63 -46.01
CA VAL A 73 -50.32 -3.26 -44.91
C VAL A 73 -48.82 -3.28 -45.20
N LEU A 74 -48.40 -3.59 -46.42
CA LEU A 74 -46.98 -3.57 -46.80
C LEU A 74 -46.38 -2.17 -46.73
N ARG A 75 -47.14 -1.13 -47.13
CA ARG A 75 -46.71 0.26 -46.99
C ARG A 75 -46.53 0.65 -45.52
N LEU A 76 -47.47 0.27 -44.66
CA LEU A 76 -47.38 0.54 -43.22
C LEU A 76 -46.18 -0.18 -42.58
N ILE A 77 -45.89 -1.42 -42.97
CA ILE A 77 -44.72 -2.15 -42.50
C ILE A 77 -43.44 -1.41 -42.90
N ALA A 78 -43.32 -1.01 -44.17
CA ALA A 78 -42.14 -0.29 -44.65
C ALA A 78 -41.95 1.08 -43.97
N GLU A 79 -43.04 1.79 -43.65
CA GLU A 79 -43.00 3.03 -42.87
C GLU A 79 -42.52 2.77 -41.43
N LYS A 80 -43.06 1.75 -40.77
CA LYS A 80 -42.66 1.39 -39.40
C LYS A 80 -41.24 0.85 -39.32
N GLU A 81 -40.76 0.11 -40.31
CA GLU A 81 -39.36 -0.31 -40.40
C GLU A 81 -38.43 0.89 -40.46
N ARG A 82 -38.73 1.91 -41.27
CA ARG A 82 -37.91 3.14 -41.35
C ARG A 82 -37.94 3.93 -40.05
N GLU A 83 -39.10 4.05 -39.39
CA GLU A 83 -39.21 4.68 -38.07
C GLU A 83 -38.36 3.95 -37.03
N LEU A 84 -38.41 2.62 -37.01
CA LEU A 84 -37.63 1.79 -36.09
C LEU A 84 -36.12 1.88 -36.37
N GLU A 85 -35.71 1.87 -37.63
CA GLU A 85 -34.31 2.07 -38.01
C GLU A 85 -33.78 3.43 -37.55
N ALA A 86 -34.57 4.50 -37.77
CA ALA A 86 -34.22 5.83 -37.30
C ALA A 86 -34.10 5.91 -35.77
N ALA A 87 -35.06 5.31 -35.05
CA ALA A 87 -35.03 5.25 -33.59
C ALA A 87 -33.85 4.43 -33.06
N MET A 88 -33.50 3.32 -33.71
CA MET A 88 -32.33 2.52 -33.36
C MET A 88 -31.03 3.29 -33.58
N GLU A 89 -30.92 4.03 -34.67
CA GLU A 89 -29.73 4.82 -34.96
C GLU A 89 -29.57 5.97 -33.96
N GLN A 90 -30.66 6.66 -33.64
CA GLN A 90 -30.66 7.68 -32.58
C GLN A 90 -30.26 7.09 -31.23
N ALA A 91 -30.83 5.94 -30.84
CA ALA A 91 -30.48 5.28 -29.57
C ALA A 91 -29.00 4.85 -29.52
N ARG A 92 -28.43 4.41 -30.65
CA ARG A 92 -27.00 4.10 -30.76
C ARG A 92 -26.13 5.34 -30.58
N GLN A 93 -26.50 6.45 -31.19
CA GLN A 93 -25.78 7.72 -31.07
C GLN A 93 -25.82 8.25 -29.63
N GLU A 94 -26.99 8.23 -28.99
CA GLU A 94 -27.16 8.62 -27.59
C GLU A 94 -26.34 7.73 -26.66
N ALA A 95 -26.37 6.41 -26.86
CA ALA A 95 -25.55 5.48 -26.08
C ALA A 95 -24.05 5.76 -26.27
N ALA A 96 -23.60 6.00 -27.50
CA ALA A 96 -22.20 6.34 -27.78
C ALA A 96 -21.80 7.66 -27.10
N ALA A 97 -22.67 8.67 -27.11
CA ALA A 97 -22.44 9.95 -26.44
C ALA A 97 -22.32 9.79 -24.92
N ILE A 98 -23.20 9.00 -24.29
CA ILE A 98 -23.14 8.70 -22.86
C ILE A 98 -21.83 7.99 -22.50
N VAL A 99 -21.42 6.99 -23.29
CA VAL A 99 -20.16 6.27 -23.06
C VAL A 99 -18.95 7.20 -23.24
N ALA A 100 -18.96 8.09 -24.23
CA ALA A 100 -17.90 9.05 -24.44
C ALA A 100 -17.79 10.04 -23.27
N ALA A 101 -18.92 10.58 -22.80
CA ALA A 101 -18.96 11.47 -21.64
C ALA A 101 -18.45 10.79 -20.37
N ALA A 102 -18.91 9.56 -20.09
CA ALA A 102 -18.46 8.80 -18.92
C ALA A 102 -16.95 8.48 -18.97
N ARG A 103 -16.40 8.20 -20.15
CA ARG A 103 -14.95 8.00 -20.32
C ARG A 103 -14.16 9.27 -20.06
N ALA A 104 -14.60 10.40 -20.62
CA ALA A 104 -13.97 11.69 -20.40
C ALA A 104 -13.99 12.10 -18.92
N GLU A 105 -15.12 11.88 -18.23
CA GLU A 105 -15.24 12.12 -16.80
C GLU A 105 -14.30 11.21 -15.99
N ALA A 106 -14.25 9.91 -16.30
CA ALA A 106 -13.34 8.99 -15.64
C ALA A 106 -11.86 9.36 -15.84
N GLU A 107 -11.48 9.83 -17.04
CA GLU A 107 -10.14 10.34 -17.31
C GLU A 107 -9.84 11.62 -16.51
N ALA A 108 -10.80 12.55 -16.44
CA ALA A 108 -10.66 13.77 -15.64
C ALA A 108 -10.49 13.46 -14.15
N ILE A 109 -11.27 12.52 -13.60
CA ILE A 109 -11.15 12.05 -12.21
C ILE A 109 -9.76 11.45 -11.99
N ARG A 110 -9.30 10.57 -12.89
CA ARG A 110 -7.95 9.95 -12.77
C ARG A 110 -6.84 10.99 -12.85
N ALA A 111 -6.96 11.98 -13.72
CA ALA A 111 -5.99 13.06 -13.84
C ALA A 111 -5.91 13.89 -12.56
N ARG A 112 -7.05 14.29 -11.99
CA ARG A 112 -7.12 15.00 -10.71
C ARG A 112 -6.52 14.19 -9.56
N ALA A 113 -6.90 12.92 -9.45
CA ALA A 113 -6.37 12.03 -8.42
C ALA A 113 -4.84 11.87 -8.50
N ARG A 114 -4.27 11.83 -9.72
CA ARG A 114 -2.81 11.80 -9.91
C ARG A 114 -2.15 13.10 -9.47
N GLN A 115 -2.71 14.24 -9.84
CA GLN A 115 -2.19 15.55 -9.43
C GLN A 115 -2.21 15.71 -7.90
N GLU A 116 -3.31 15.32 -7.26
CA GLU A 116 -3.43 15.32 -5.80
C GLU A 116 -2.43 14.38 -5.14
N ALA A 117 -2.26 13.17 -5.67
CA ALA A 117 -1.27 12.22 -5.17
C ALA A 117 0.18 12.74 -5.31
N GLU A 118 0.51 13.37 -6.43
CA GLU A 118 1.82 14.00 -6.65
C GLU A 118 2.06 15.17 -5.69
N ALA A 119 1.05 16.02 -5.49
CA ALA A 119 1.13 17.14 -4.55
C ALA A 119 1.34 16.66 -3.10
N LEU A 120 0.58 15.65 -2.67
CA LEU A 120 0.73 15.03 -1.34
C LEU A 120 2.10 14.37 -1.19
N ALA A 121 2.58 13.67 -2.20
CA ALA A 121 3.91 13.05 -2.18
C ALA A 121 5.03 14.11 -2.07
N ALA A 122 4.90 15.23 -2.79
CA ALA A 122 5.86 16.33 -2.72
C ALA A 122 5.83 17.04 -1.36
N GLU A 123 4.65 17.21 -0.76
CA GLU A 123 4.52 17.74 0.60
C GLU A 123 5.13 16.80 1.65
N ALA A 124 4.83 15.50 1.57
CA ALA A 124 5.38 14.50 2.47
C ALA A 124 6.92 14.43 2.39
N ARG A 125 7.49 14.50 1.17
CA ARG A 125 8.95 14.57 0.97
C ARG A 125 9.56 15.79 1.64
N ARG A 126 8.99 16.98 1.42
CA ARG A 126 9.47 18.23 2.05
C ARG A 126 9.42 18.16 3.57
N ARG A 127 8.35 17.59 4.14
CA ARG A 127 8.24 17.38 5.59
C ARG A 127 9.30 16.42 6.10
N ALA A 128 9.47 15.28 5.45
CA ALA A 128 10.48 14.29 5.82
C ALA A 128 11.90 14.85 5.74
N GLU A 129 12.21 15.65 4.71
CA GLU A 129 13.50 16.33 4.57
C GLU A 129 13.73 17.35 5.69
N ALA A 130 12.72 18.15 6.03
CA ALA A 130 12.81 19.12 7.12
C ALA A 130 12.98 18.43 8.49
N GLU A 131 12.23 17.36 8.75
CA GLU A 131 12.34 16.56 9.98
C GLU A 131 13.72 15.88 10.07
N ALA A 132 14.21 15.29 8.97
CA ALA A 132 15.53 14.69 8.93
C ALA A 132 16.65 15.71 9.18
N ALA A 133 16.54 16.92 8.62
CA ALA A 133 17.48 18.01 8.88
C ALA A 133 17.45 18.43 10.36
N ALA A 134 16.26 18.59 10.96
CA ALA A 134 16.12 18.94 12.37
C ALA A 134 16.74 17.88 13.28
N ILE A 135 16.44 16.60 13.05
CA ILE A 135 17.02 15.48 13.81
C ILE A 135 18.55 15.46 13.65
N THR A 136 19.05 15.70 12.44
CA THR A 136 20.49 15.72 12.18
C THR A 136 21.19 16.81 12.98
N GLU A 137 20.63 18.02 13.00
CA GLU A 137 21.16 19.13 13.79
C GLU A 137 21.14 18.84 15.29
N GLU A 138 20.06 18.25 15.80
CA GLU A 138 19.97 17.83 17.20
C GLU A 138 21.04 16.79 17.57
N VAL A 139 21.22 15.77 16.73
CA VAL A 139 22.22 14.72 16.92
C VAL A 139 23.64 15.30 16.87
N LEU A 140 23.92 16.20 15.93
CA LEU A 140 25.23 16.86 15.84
C LEU A 140 25.49 17.76 17.05
N ALA A 141 24.50 18.53 17.50
CA ALA A 141 24.63 19.36 18.70
C ALA A 141 24.87 18.50 19.95
N GLN A 142 24.19 17.36 20.07
CA GLN A 142 24.40 16.41 21.14
C GLN A 142 25.80 15.80 21.10
N ALA A 143 26.23 15.31 19.92
CA ALA A 143 27.56 14.73 19.72
C ALA A 143 28.69 15.72 20.05
N ARG A 144 28.52 17.01 19.70
CA ARG A 144 29.47 18.07 20.06
C ARG A 144 29.58 18.24 21.57
N ARG A 145 28.45 18.33 22.27
CA ARG A 145 28.41 18.44 23.75
C ARG A 145 29.06 17.23 24.43
N GLU A 146 28.79 16.03 23.93
CA GLU A 146 29.40 14.80 24.45
C GLU A 146 30.91 14.77 24.21
N ALA A 147 31.36 15.15 23.01
CA ALA A 147 32.78 15.24 22.68
C ALA A 147 33.51 16.26 23.57
N GLU A 148 32.89 17.41 23.83
CA GLU A 148 33.42 18.42 24.76
C GLU A 148 33.52 17.89 26.19
N ALA A 149 32.49 17.20 26.68
CA ALA A 149 32.49 16.59 28.00
C ALA A 149 33.58 15.52 28.15
N ILE A 150 33.79 14.70 27.11
CA ILE A 150 34.87 13.70 27.09
C ILE A 150 36.23 14.40 27.10
N ARG A 151 36.43 15.45 26.27
CA ARG A 151 37.68 16.23 26.24
C ARG A 151 37.99 16.85 27.59
N ALA A 152 37.00 17.45 28.27
CA ALA A 152 37.17 18.03 29.59
C ALA A 152 37.61 16.98 30.63
N ARG A 153 36.91 15.84 30.70
CA ARG A 153 37.26 14.72 31.61
C ARG A 153 38.63 14.12 31.31
N ALA A 154 38.99 14.02 30.03
CA ALA A 154 40.30 13.53 29.62
C ALA A 154 41.41 14.50 30.04
N ALA A 155 41.21 15.82 29.89
CA ALA A 155 42.15 16.84 30.32
C ALA A 155 42.40 16.79 31.84
N GLU A 156 41.34 16.65 32.65
CA GLU A 156 41.45 16.52 34.11
C GLU A 156 42.30 15.31 34.55
N ARG A 157 42.21 14.20 33.82
CA ARG A 157 42.92 12.95 34.15
C ARG A 157 44.27 12.80 33.44
N ALA A 158 44.55 13.65 32.46
CA ALA A 158 45.76 13.54 31.63
C ALA A 158 47.03 13.68 32.48
N GLU A 159 47.07 14.64 33.39
CA GLU A 159 48.25 14.89 34.23
C GLU A 159 48.55 13.71 35.18
N GLN A 160 47.51 13.13 35.79
CA GLN A 160 47.63 11.94 36.64
C GLN A 160 48.13 10.73 35.85
N ALA A 161 47.62 10.53 34.63
CA ALA A 161 48.07 9.47 33.75
C ALA A 161 49.54 9.65 33.33
N VAL A 162 49.95 10.88 33.00
CA VAL A 162 51.35 11.19 32.68
C VAL A 162 52.27 10.90 33.87
N GLN A 163 51.91 11.35 35.07
CA GLN A 163 52.69 11.08 36.28
C GLN A 163 52.85 9.57 36.55
N LEU A 164 51.78 8.79 36.39
CA LEU A 164 51.84 7.32 36.54
C LEU A 164 52.78 6.67 35.51
N VAL A 165 52.71 7.09 34.24
CA VAL A 165 53.58 6.57 33.17
C VAL A 165 55.04 6.94 33.43
N VAL A 166 55.32 8.21 33.74
CA VAL A 166 56.68 8.69 34.04
C VAL A 166 57.25 7.97 35.26
N GLY A 167 56.46 7.81 36.33
CA GLY A 167 56.85 7.06 37.52
C GLY A 167 57.18 5.60 37.22
N ARG A 168 56.39 4.94 36.35
CA ARG A 168 56.64 3.57 35.91
C ARG A 168 57.91 3.45 35.05
N VAL A 169 58.12 4.38 34.13
CA VAL A 169 59.27 4.36 33.21
C VAL A 169 60.56 4.65 33.95
N LEU A 170 60.61 5.69 34.78
CA LEU A 170 61.81 6.07 35.53
C LEU A 170 62.08 5.15 36.73
N GLY A 171 61.04 4.69 37.43
CA GLY A 171 61.16 3.72 38.51
C GLY A 171 61.47 2.30 38.03
N GLY A 172 61.07 1.95 36.80
CA GLY A 172 61.34 0.64 36.19
C GLY A 172 62.76 0.46 35.65
N VAL A 173 63.56 1.52 35.51
CA VAL A 173 64.99 1.40 35.15
C VAL A 173 65.84 1.00 36.36
N ALA A 174 65.36 1.22 37.60
CA ALA A 174 66.06 0.84 38.81
C ALA A 174 65.95 -0.67 39.15
N ASP A 175 64.98 -1.37 38.57
CA ASP A 175 64.75 -2.81 38.78
C ASP A 175 65.36 -3.71 37.69
N VAL A 176 66.26 -3.17 36.84
CA VAL A 176 67.14 -4.02 36.02
C VAL A 176 68.19 -4.64 36.93
N VAL A 177 67.82 -5.81 37.46
CA VAL A 177 68.62 -6.72 38.26
C VAL A 177 70.05 -6.83 37.71
N PRO A 178 71.11 -6.62 38.52
CA PRO A 178 72.47 -6.93 38.11
C PRO A 178 72.58 -8.44 37.88
N VAL A 179 72.89 -8.84 36.65
CA VAL A 179 73.23 -10.23 36.32
C VAL A 179 74.44 -10.62 37.16
N PRO A 180 74.35 -11.61 38.07
CA PRO A 180 75.52 -12.08 38.79
C PRO A 180 76.43 -12.80 37.81
N SER A 181 77.59 -12.21 37.52
CA SER A 181 78.74 -12.90 36.96
C SER A 181 79.27 -13.88 38.00
N GLY A 182 78.63 -15.04 38.12
CA GLY A 182 79.06 -16.16 38.96
C GLY A 182 80.24 -16.87 38.32
N GLY A 183 81.43 -16.34 38.58
CA GLY A 183 82.70 -16.99 38.27
C GLY A 183 82.93 -18.27 39.08
N ALA A 184 83.60 -19.18 38.39
CA ALA A 184 84.41 -20.32 38.82
C ALA A 184 84.82 -20.45 40.30
N GLY A 185 84.89 -21.72 40.72
CA GLY A 185 85.70 -22.24 41.83
C GLY A 185 84.83 -22.83 42.94
N GLY A 186 84.96 -24.08 43.39
CA GLY A 186 85.96 -25.11 43.16
C GLY A 186 86.00 -26.02 44.41
N GLY A 187 86.04 -27.34 44.20
CA GLY A 187 86.43 -28.36 45.20
C GLY A 187 85.44 -28.59 46.35
N ALA A 188 85.34 -29.75 46.99
CA ALA A 188 85.91 -31.09 46.85
C ALA A 188 84.94 -32.01 47.66
N ALA A 189 84.62 -33.20 47.16
CA ALA A 189 85.13 -34.49 47.65
C ALA A 189 84.74 -34.80 49.11
#